data_AF-A0A225X309-F1
#
_entry.id   AF-A0A225X309-F1
#
_cell.length_a   1.000
_cell.length_b   1.000
_cell.length_c   1.000
_cell.angle_alpha   90.00
_cell.angle_beta   90.00
_cell.angle_gamma   90.00
#
_symmetry.space_group_name_H-M   'P 1'
#
loop_
_entity.id
_entity.type
_entity.pdbx_description
1 polymer ?
#
loop_
_entity_poly.entity_id
_entity_poly.type
_entity_poly.pdbx_seq_one_letter_code
_entity_poly.pdbx_strand_id
1 'polypeptide(L)'
;MWKPKRGFAFDSIVSLPVWQLRPRSFSRHFYSEERLAEWVFTIAKLRPLQLNLDFCERSEEVRDTLLHQFHRWPESKIAQAAERCNVLSRQAEKECQEQVQLHLQELCGKLLGGGKALFWLNVLEPLIHPASVPREEVREILLALLEELKDIDGVYEQLMEKNERIWAALTLPLEIEPLFQGVSTLALCGYRYDIAVQDAMEIMATFADRLTSPDPKNLPLGLSVVASVGTIVPVDTSSLSHLSQTFREKLADPLAVMFCKWKSIVEEVLDVLEKSLTAKWTLYEVSPFKEELKTAVQSDLQSSFQRLNHVLATSQLCAVGKEERLADVECLNIKILRERELLCVQLNPWM
;
A
#
# COMPACT_ATOMS: atom_id res chain seq x y z
N MET A 1 -76.78 -44.87 -57.79
CA MET A 1 -77.37 -44.09 -58.90
C MET A 1 -76.48 -42.87 -59.12
N TRP A 2 -75.99 -42.63 -60.35
CA TRP A 2 -75.31 -41.41 -60.84
C TRP A 2 -74.07 -40.86 -60.10
N LYS A 3 -72.89 -41.00 -60.72
CA LYS A 3 -71.78 -40.00 -60.74
C LYS A 3 -71.97 -39.14 -62.00
N PRO A 4 -71.67 -37.81 -62.00
CA PRO A 4 -70.31 -37.30 -62.29
C PRO A 4 -69.96 -35.96 -61.56
N LYS A 5 -68.79 -35.30 -61.64
CA LYS A 5 -67.48 -35.57 -62.33
C LYS A 5 -66.22 -35.14 -61.52
N ARG A 6 -65.62 -33.96 -61.80
CA ARG A 6 -64.54 -33.21 -61.12
C ARG A 6 -64.62 -31.73 -61.57
N GLY A 7 -64.09 -30.79 -60.77
CA GLY A 7 -63.77 -29.40 -61.14
C GLY A 7 -62.65 -28.87 -60.22
N PHE A 8 -61.74 -28.05 -60.74
CA PHE A 8 -60.49 -27.62 -60.06
C PHE A 8 -60.60 -26.18 -59.47
N ALA A 9 -59.58 -25.82 -58.68
CA ALA A 9 -59.24 -24.53 -58.03
C ALA A 9 -59.61 -23.22 -58.80
N PHE A 10 -59.76 -22.05 -58.17
CA PHE A 10 -58.71 -21.32 -57.42
C PHE A 10 -59.24 -20.20 -56.48
N ASP A 11 -58.34 -19.73 -55.62
CA ASP A 11 -58.25 -18.42 -54.92
C ASP A 11 -59.26 -17.94 -53.86
N SER A 12 -58.81 -18.10 -52.60
CA SER A 12 -58.42 -17.01 -51.68
C SER A 12 -59.28 -15.73 -51.58
N ILE A 13 -60.03 -15.62 -50.47
CA ILE A 13 -60.04 -14.47 -49.53
C ILE A 13 -60.30 -15.06 -48.13
N VAL A 14 -59.34 -14.96 -47.22
CA VAL A 14 -59.56 -15.16 -45.78
C VAL A 14 -58.89 -14.02 -45.02
N SER A 15 -59.72 -13.02 -44.73
CA SER A 15 -59.76 -12.25 -43.48
C SER A 15 -58.44 -12.09 -42.71
N LEU A 16 -57.81 -10.92 -42.86
CA LEU A 16 -56.84 -10.41 -41.89
C LEU A 16 -57.48 -10.34 -40.48
N PRO A 17 -56.90 -10.97 -39.44
CA PRO A 17 -57.25 -10.67 -38.07
C PRO A 17 -56.59 -9.35 -37.67
N VAL A 18 -57.41 -8.37 -37.30
CA VAL A 18 -56.95 -7.14 -36.64
C VAL A 18 -56.28 -7.50 -35.32
N TRP A 19 -54.96 -7.30 -35.23
CA TRP A 19 -54.22 -7.48 -33.98
C TRP A 19 -54.57 -6.35 -33.00
N GLN A 20 -55.57 -6.60 -32.16
CA GLN A 20 -55.76 -5.84 -30.92
C GLN A 20 -54.60 -6.12 -29.97
N LEU A 21 -53.51 -5.37 -30.13
CA LEU A 21 -52.33 -5.44 -29.27
C LEU A 21 -52.67 -4.84 -27.90
N ARG A 22 -52.93 -5.70 -26.91
CA ARG A 22 -52.81 -5.32 -25.49
C ARG A 22 -51.34 -4.98 -25.21
N PRO A 23 -51.03 -3.95 -24.42
CA PRO A 23 -49.66 -3.63 -24.03
C PRO A 23 -49.14 -4.67 -23.03
N ARG A 24 -48.64 -5.78 -23.54
CA ARG A 24 -47.71 -6.66 -22.80
C ARG A 24 -46.31 -6.14 -23.05
N SER A 25 -45.59 -5.78 -21.99
CA SER A 25 -44.15 -5.53 -22.07
C SER A 25 -43.47 -6.76 -22.66
N PHE A 26 -42.88 -6.63 -23.84
CA PHE A 26 -42.21 -7.73 -24.49
C PHE A 26 -40.82 -7.87 -23.89
N SER A 27 -40.59 -8.97 -23.18
CA SER A 27 -39.32 -9.31 -22.56
C SER A 27 -38.54 -10.31 -23.41
N ARG A 28 -37.25 -10.05 -23.65
CA ARG A 28 -36.35 -10.92 -24.42
C ARG A 28 -35.09 -11.20 -23.62
N HIS A 29 -34.70 -12.47 -23.51
CA HIS A 29 -33.62 -12.94 -22.66
C HIS A 29 -32.34 -13.25 -23.45
N PHE A 30 -31.20 -12.90 -22.88
CA PHE A 30 -29.87 -13.15 -23.43
C PHE A 30 -28.98 -13.83 -22.39
N TYR A 31 -28.16 -14.77 -22.85
CA TYR A 31 -27.21 -15.53 -22.02
C TYR A 31 -25.85 -14.84 -21.83
N SER A 32 -25.57 -13.77 -22.59
CA SER A 32 -24.32 -13.00 -22.47
C SER A 32 -24.48 -11.57 -23.00
N GLU A 33 -23.56 -10.70 -22.58
CA GLU A 33 -23.48 -9.29 -22.97
C GLU A 33 -23.31 -9.13 -24.49
N GLU A 34 -22.50 -9.98 -25.14
CA GLU A 34 -22.19 -9.89 -26.57
C GLU A 34 -23.42 -10.16 -27.43
N ARG A 35 -24.23 -11.17 -27.06
CA ARG A 35 -25.48 -11.47 -27.78
C ARG A 35 -26.53 -10.37 -27.59
N LEU A 36 -26.54 -9.72 -26.43
CA LEU A 36 -27.38 -8.53 -26.24
C LEU A 36 -26.87 -7.37 -27.11
N ALA A 37 -25.56 -7.12 -27.15
CA ALA A 37 -24.98 -6.04 -27.94
C ALA A 37 -25.18 -6.24 -29.45
N GLU A 38 -24.98 -7.45 -29.97
CA GLU A 38 -25.25 -7.82 -31.37
C GLU A 38 -26.74 -7.61 -31.72
N TRP A 39 -27.65 -7.98 -30.82
CA TRP A 39 -29.07 -7.74 -31.01
C TRP A 39 -29.42 -6.24 -31.00
N VAL A 40 -28.91 -5.47 -30.04
CA VAL A 40 -29.09 -4.00 -29.99
C VAL A 40 -28.56 -3.36 -31.27
N PHE A 41 -27.38 -3.76 -31.74
CA PHE A 41 -26.78 -3.31 -33.00
C PHE A 41 -27.63 -3.66 -34.23
N THR A 42 -28.27 -4.83 -34.23
CA THR A 42 -29.17 -5.25 -35.31
C THR A 42 -30.47 -4.43 -35.34
N ILE A 43 -31.07 -4.15 -34.18
CA ILE A 43 -32.30 -3.33 -34.10
C ILE A 43 -32.00 -1.85 -34.37
N ALA A 44 -30.86 -1.33 -33.90
CA ALA A 44 -30.43 0.06 -34.08
C ALA A 44 -30.29 0.48 -35.56
N LYS A 45 -30.04 -0.46 -36.47
CA LYS A 45 -30.04 -0.22 -37.92
C LYS A 45 -31.44 0.04 -38.48
N LEU A 46 -32.46 -0.54 -37.85
CA LEU A 46 -33.85 -0.55 -38.34
C LEU A 46 -34.68 0.59 -37.75
N ARG A 47 -34.36 1.05 -36.53
CA ARG A 47 -35.13 2.08 -35.82
C ARG A 47 -34.33 2.73 -34.67
N PRO A 48 -34.66 3.97 -34.27
CA PRO A 48 -34.10 4.61 -33.10
C PRO A 48 -34.38 3.84 -31.80
N LEU A 49 -33.39 3.86 -30.91
CA LEU A 49 -33.37 3.16 -29.61
C LEU A 49 -32.91 4.09 -28.50
N GLN A 50 -33.54 4.03 -27.34
CA GLN A 50 -33.06 4.61 -26.10
C GLN A 50 -32.84 3.49 -25.09
N LEU A 51 -31.59 3.32 -24.67
CA LEU A 51 -31.16 2.31 -23.71
C LEU A 51 -31.20 2.88 -22.29
N ASN A 52 -31.72 2.11 -21.35
CA ASN A 52 -31.63 2.37 -19.93
C ASN A 52 -30.96 1.18 -19.23
N LEU A 53 -29.83 1.44 -18.57
CA LEU A 53 -29.03 0.46 -17.83
C LEU A 53 -29.19 0.58 -16.30
N ASP A 54 -29.97 1.55 -15.82
CA ASP A 54 -30.03 1.95 -14.40
C ASP A 54 -30.54 0.82 -13.47
N PHE A 55 -31.17 -0.20 -14.05
CA PHE A 55 -31.72 -1.36 -13.38
C PHE A 55 -30.93 -2.66 -13.64
N CYS A 56 -29.71 -2.56 -14.19
CA CYS A 56 -28.83 -3.69 -14.46
C CYS A 56 -27.64 -3.70 -13.49
N GLU A 57 -27.51 -4.76 -12.70
CA GLU A 57 -26.33 -5.00 -11.83
C GLU A 57 -25.03 -5.10 -12.65
N ARG A 58 -25.12 -5.62 -13.87
CA ARG A 58 -24.01 -5.76 -14.83
C ARG A 58 -23.97 -4.61 -15.84
N SER A 59 -24.35 -3.41 -15.39
CA SER A 59 -24.47 -2.22 -16.24
C SER A 59 -23.12 -1.79 -16.81
N GLU A 60 -22.01 -2.03 -16.12
CA GLU A 60 -20.67 -1.70 -16.61
C GLU A 60 -20.24 -2.65 -17.73
N GLU A 61 -20.40 -3.97 -17.58
CA GLU A 61 -20.05 -4.91 -18.65
C GLU A 61 -20.94 -4.72 -19.88
N VAL A 62 -22.25 -4.54 -19.68
CA VAL A 62 -23.19 -4.25 -20.78
C VAL A 62 -22.84 -2.94 -21.50
N ARG A 63 -22.51 -1.88 -20.76
CA ARG A 63 -22.03 -0.59 -21.30
C ARG A 63 -20.78 -0.81 -22.17
N ASP A 64 -19.82 -1.56 -21.65
CA ASP A 64 -18.51 -1.72 -22.28
C ASP A 64 -18.59 -2.58 -23.54
N THR A 65 -19.32 -3.70 -23.51
CA THR A 65 -19.60 -4.51 -24.71
C THR A 65 -20.36 -3.71 -25.77
N LEU A 66 -21.32 -2.87 -25.38
CA LEU A 66 -22.02 -1.98 -26.32
C LEU A 66 -21.08 -0.93 -26.93
N LEU A 67 -20.20 -0.30 -26.14
CA LEU A 67 -19.22 0.65 -26.65
C LEU A 67 -18.25 0.01 -27.66
N HIS A 68 -17.81 -1.23 -27.42
CA HIS A 68 -17.01 -1.99 -28.39
C HIS A 68 -17.80 -2.35 -29.65
N GLN A 69 -19.01 -2.90 -29.51
CA GLN A 69 -19.87 -3.32 -30.63
C GLN A 69 -20.21 -2.17 -31.60
N PHE A 70 -20.32 -0.94 -31.09
CA PHE A 70 -20.59 0.25 -31.89
C PHE A 70 -19.33 1.05 -32.30
N HIS A 71 -18.12 0.54 -32.01
CA HIS A 71 -16.84 1.22 -32.25
C HIS A 71 -16.80 2.64 -31.62
N ARG A 72 -17.33 2.77 -30.40
CA ARG A 72 -17.36 4.02 -29.60
C ARG A 72 -16.53 3.93 -28.31
N TRP A 73 -15.71 2.89 -28.15
CA TRP A 73 -14.78 2.76 -27.04
C TRP A 73 -13.77 3.94 -27.04
N PRO A 74 -13.59 4.67 -25.92
CA PRO A 74 -12.77 5.88 -25.89
C PRO A 74 -11.27 5.60 -25.72
N GLU A 75 -10.69 4.80 -26.62
CA GLU A 75 -9.29 4.33 -26.59
C GLU A 75 -8.28 5.43 -26.27
N SER A 76 -8.33 6.54 -27.03
CA SER A 76 -7.38 7.65 -26.90
C SER A 76 -7.45 8.36 -25.54
N LYS A 77 -8.64 8.46 -24.96
CA LYS A 77 -8.82 9.08 -23.64
C LYS A 77 -8.36 8.17 -22.50
N ILE A 78 -8.70 6.88 -22.58
CA ILE A 78 -8.26 5.89 -21.60
C ILE A 78 -6.73 5.80 -21.62
N ALA A 79 -6.11 5.77 -22.81
CA ALA A 79 -4.66 5.82 -22.97
C ALA A 79 -4.06 7.11 -22.40
N GLN A 80 -4.66 8.28 -22.64
CA GLN A 80 -4.20 9.55 -22.08
C GLN A 80 -4.31 9.62 -20.55
N ALA A 81 -5.39 9.09 -19.97
CA ALA A 81 -5.56 9.00 -18.52
C ALA A 81 -4.53 8.04 -17.89
N ALA A 82 -4.32 6.87 -18.52
CA ALA A 82 -3.31 5.90 -18.08
C ALA A 82 -1.90 6.47 -18.15
N GLU A 83 -1.53 7.16 -19.24
CA GLU A 83 -0.21 7.79 -19.36
C GLU A 83 -0.01 8.89 -18.31
N ARG A 84 -1.02 9.73 -18.08
CA ARG A 84 -0.96 10.75 -17.01
C ARG A 84 -0.78 10.11 -15.63
N CYS A 85 -1.53 9.04 -15.33
CA CYS A 85 -1.37 8.28 -14.09
C CYS A 85 0.03 7.68 -13.96
N ASN A 86 0.58 7.10 -15.02
CA ASN A 86 1.93 6.53 -15.04
C ASN A 86 3.01 7.59 -14.79
N VAL A 87 2.90 8.77 -15.43
CA VAL A 87 3.85 9.88 -15.24
C VAL A 87 3.82 10.38 -13.79
N LEU A 88 2.63 10.61 -13.24
CA LEU A 88 2.47 11.07 -11.85
C LEU A 88 2.95 10.01 -10.85
N SER A 89 2.60 8.73 -11.06
CA SER A 89 3.02 7.63 -10.18
C SER A 89 4.54 7.48 -10.15
N ARG A 90 5.22 7.53 -11.30
CA ARG A 90 6.70 7.47 -11.36
C ARG A 90 7.38 8.68 -10.72
N GLN A 91 6.78 9.86 -10.84
CA GLN A 91 7.31 11.06 -10.19
C GLN A 91 7.19 10.94 -8.66
N ALA A 92 6.03 10.50 -8.17
CA ALA A 92 5.80 10.27 -6.74
C ALA A 92 6.65 9.12 -6.18
N GLU A 93 6.82 8.02 -6.91
CA GLU A 93 7.77 6.93 -6.60
C GLU A 93 9.20 7.46 -6.39
N LYS A 94 9.66 8.35 -7.28
CA LYS A 94 11.01 8.93 -7.21
C LYS A 94 11.15 9.92 -6.06
N GLU A 95 10.19 10.81 -5.87
CA GLU A 95 10.18 11.77 -4.74
C GLU A 95 10.10 11.03 -3.39
N CYS A 96 9.31 9.96 -3.31
CA CYS A 96 9.23 9.08 -2.14
C CYS A 96 10.57 8.40 -1.85
N GLN A 97 11.26 7.86 -2.86
CA GLN A 97 12.59 7.24 -2.69
C GLN A 97 13.62 8.26 -2.19
N GLU A 98 13.63 9.47 -2.76
CA GLU A 98 14.51 10.55 -2.32
C GLU A 98 14.22 10.96 -0.86
N GLN A 99 12.95 11.05 -0.46
CA GLN A 99 12.56 11.36 0.92
C GLN A 99 12.97 10.26 1.92
N VAL A 100 12.73 8.99 1.61
CA VAL A 100 13.14 7.87 2.47
C VAL A 100 14.66 7.82 2.62
N GLN A 101 15.42 8.03 1.53
CA GLN A 101 16.88 8.08 1.59
C GLN A 101 17.39 9.26 2.43
N LEU A 102 16.81 10.44 2.29
CA LEU A 102 17.18 11.61 3.11
C LEU A 102 16.89 11.37 4.60
N HIS A 103 15.72 10.84 4.91
CA HIS A 103 15.32 10.50 6.28
C HIS A 103 16.30 9.50 6.92
N LEU A 104 16.64 8.42 6.21
CA LEU A 104 17.56 7.39 6.72
C LEU A 104 19.01 7.85 6.79
N GLN A 105 19.46 8.72 5.88
CA GLN A 105 20.77 9.36 5.97
C GLN A 105 20.85 10.29 7.19
N GLU A 106 19.79 11.05 7.50
CA GLU A 106 19.72 11.88 8.70
C GLU A 106 19.71 11.02 9.98
N LEU A 107 18.87 9.98 10.01
CA LEU A 107 18.77 9.05 11.13
C LEU A 107 20.10 8.33 11.41
N CYS A 108 20.73 7.79 10.36
CA CYS A 108 22.06 7.19 10.42
C CYS A 108 23.11 8.19 10.90
N GLY A 109 23.12 9.40 10.32
CA GLY A 109 24.06 10.47 10.68
C GLY A 109 23.99 10.86 12.14
N LYS A 110 22.78 10.98 12.71
CA LYS A 110 22.58 11.30 14.13
C LYS A 110 22.92 10.11 15.05
N LEU A 111 22.49 8.89 14.72
CA LEU A 111 22.80 7.69 15.49
C LEU A 111 24.29 7.39 15.53
N LEU A 112 25.01 7.50 14.41
CA LEU A 112 26.45 7.29 14.37
C LEU A 112 27.23 8.48 14.97
N GLY A 113 26.75 9.71 14.79
CA GLY A 113 27.34 10.92 15.37
C GLY A 113 27.23 11.00 16.89
N GLY A 114 26.14 10.48 17.46
CA GLY A 114 25.91 10.37 18.90
C GLY A 114 26.26 9.01 19.51
N GLY A 115 26.50 7.96 18.71
CA GLY A 115 26.67 6.60 19.24
C GLY A 115 27.81 6.46 20.26
N LYS A 116 28.91 7.21 20.11
CA LYS A 116 29.96 7.26 21.14
C LYS A 116 29.51 7.88 22.47
N ALA A 117 28.53 8.79 22.44
CA ALA A 117 27.92 9.38 23.63
C ALA A 117 26.89 8.43 24.28
N LEU A 118 26.19 7.61 23.49
CA LEU A 118 25.35 6.52 24.03
C LEU A 118 26.16 5.54 24.90
N PHE A 119 27.42 5.29 24.55
CA PHE A 119 28.35 4.43 25.30
C PHE A 119 29.32 5.21 26.23
N TRP A 120 29.08 6.48 26.55
CA TRP A 120 29.92 7.36 27.41
C TRP A 120 31.40 7.50 27.01
N LEU A 121 31.80 6.99 25.84
CA LEU A 121 33.17 7.01 25.34
C LEU A 121 33.70 8.43 25.18
N ASN A 122 32.81 9.37 24.82
CA ASN A 122 33.11 10.80 24.75
C ASN A 122 33.43 11.46 26.10
N VAL A 123 33.06 10.85 27.23
CA VAL A 123 33.39 11.35 28.58
C VAL A 123 34.61 10.62 29.15
N LEU A 124 34.75 9.33 28.89
CA LEU A 124 35.91 8.55 29.32
C LEU A 124 37.18 8.99 28.59
N GLU A 125 37.11 9.12 27.26
CA GLU A 125 38.23 9.42 26.36
C GLU A 125 37.90 10.53 25.32
N PRO A 126 37.63 11.77 25.77
CA PRO A 126 37.09 12.85 24.92
C PRO A 126 37.94 13.18 23.69
N LEU A 127 39.26 13.01 23.75
CA LEU A 127 40.18 13.28 22.64
C LEU A 127 40.19 12.17 21.57
N ILE A 128 39.84 10.94 21.95
CA ILE A 128 39.85 9.75 21.08
C ILE A 128 38.43 9.51 20.52
N HIS A 129 37.41 9.89 21.30
CA HIS A 129 36.02 9.55 21.07
C HIS A 129 35.08 10.77 21.09
N PRO A 130 35.35 11.83 20.29
CA PRO A 130 34.40 12.94 20.16
C PRO A 130 33.06 12.43 19.61
N ALA A 131 31.97 12.97 20.16
CA ALA A 131 30.61 12.80 19.66
C ALA A 131 30.12 14.14 19.09
N SER A 132 29.42 14.10 17.96
CA SER A 132 28.86 15.29 17.31
C SER A 132 27.42 15.59 17.75
N VAL A 133 26.74 14.61 18.34
CA VAL A 133 25.36 14.73 18.87
C VAL A 133 25.37 14.50 20.39
N PRO A 134 24.67 15.34 21.19
CA PRO A 134 24.51 15.13 22.64
C PRO A 134 23.85 13.80 22.98
N ARG A 135 24.20 13.21 24.14
CA ARG A 135 23.70 11.89 24.56
C ARG A 135 22.16 11.79 24.57
N GLU A 136 21.48 12.77 25.17
CA GLU A 136 20.03 12.69 25.32
C GLU A 136 19.31 12.81 23.96
N GLU A 137 19.81 13.66 23.05
CA GLU A 137 19.26 13.77 21.69
C GLU A 137 19.39 12.43 20.92
N VAL A 138 20.57 11.80 20.94
CA VAL A 138 20.74 10.50 20.26
C VAL A 138 19.98 9.36 20.97
N ARG A 139 19.74 9.48 22.28
CA ARG A 139 18.92 8.54 23.06
C ARG A 139 17.44 8.64 22.69
N GLU A 140 16.91 9.85 22.53
CA GLU A 140 15.55 10.07 21.99
C GLU A 140 15.42 9.53 20.57
N ILE A 141 16.42 9.73 19.72
CA ILE A 141 16.44 9.22 18.34
C ILE A 141 16.51 7.68 18.30
N LEU A 142 17.28 7.04 19.18
CA LEU A 142 17.29 5.58 19.31
C LEU A 142 15.93 5.05 19.75
N LEU A 143 15.26 5.71 20.71
CA LEU A 143 13.92 5.32 21.14
C LEU A 143 12.89 5.51 20.01
N ALA A 144 12.97 6.58 19.23
CA ALA A 144 12.10 6.81 18.07
C ALA A 144 12.29 5.72 17.00
N LEU A 145 13.53 5.35 16.67
CA LEU A 145 13.83 4.22 15.77
C LEU A 145 13.24 2.91 16.32
N LEU A 146 13.41 2.63 17.61
CA LEU A 146 12.89 1.39 18.22
C LEU A 146 11.35 1.28 18.13
N GLU A 147 10.61 2.39 18.25
CA GLU A 147 9.15 2.35 18.02
C GLU A 147 8.81 2.26 16.52
N GLU A 148 9.50 3.00 15.64
CA GLU A 148 9.29 2.92 14.18
C GLU A 148 9.49 1.49 13.63
N LEU A 149 10.48 0.76 14.14
CA LEU A 149 10.72 -0.65 13.79
C LEU A 149 9.57 -1.59 14.18
N LYS A 150 8.74 -1.23 15.18
CA LYS A 150 7.53 -1.97 15.57
C LYS A 150 6.30 -1.52 14.78
N ASP A 151 6.21 -0.23 14.46
CA ASP A 151 5.07 0.40 13.77
C ASP A 151 5.04 0.11 12.25
N ILE A 152 6.09 -0.49 11.70
CA ILE A 152 6.14 -0.94 10.31
C ILE A 152 5.91 -2.45 10.27
N ASP A 153 4.71 -2.82 9.81
CA ASP A 153 4.24 -4.20 9.64
C ASP A 153 5.33 -5.14 9.07
N GLY A 154 5.71 -6.15 9.83
CA GLY A 154 6.65 -7.19 9.41
C GLY A 154 8.13 -6.85 9.55
N VAL A 155 8.52 -5.60 9.86
CA VAL A 155 9.95 -5.23 10.03
C VAL A 155 10.52 -5.86 11.29
N TYR A 156 9.82 -5.74 12.42
CA TYR A 156 10.24 -6.37 13.68
C TYR A 156 10.37 -7.89 13.52
N GLU A 157 9.38 -8.55 12.92
CA GLU A 157 9.40 -9.98 12.64
C GLU A 157 10.57 -10.37 11.74
N GLN A 158 10.80 -9.64 10.64
CA GLN A 158 11.90 -9.89 9.70
C GLN A 158 13.28 -9.76 10.37
N LEU A 159 13.46 -8.79 11.26
CA LEU A 159 14.71 -8.63 12.02
C LEU A 159 14.90 -9.79 13.01
N MET A 160 13.84 -10.19 13.72
CA MET A 160 13.90 -11.27 14.69
C MET A 160 14.10 -12.66 14.04
N GLU A 161 13.47 -12.93 12.89
CA GLU A 161 13.70 -14.14 12.09
C GLU A 161 15.15 -14.22 11.56
N LYS A 162 15.70 -13.09 11.11
CA LYS A 162 17.07 -13.01 10.58
C LYS A 162 18.09 -13.25 11.67
N ASN A 163 17.90 -12.63 12.84
CA ASN A 163 18.78 -12.75 14.00
C ASN A 163 18.08 -12.20 15.27
N GLU A 164 17.59 -13.10 16.12
CA GLU A 164 16.95 -12.79 17.42
C GLU A 164 17.76 -11.83 18.32
N ARG A 165 19.08 -11.72 18.08
CA ARG A 165 20.00 -10.86 18.84
C ARG A 165 19.96 -9.39 18.41
N ILE A 166 19.38 -9.06 17.25
CA ILE A 166 19.34 -7.68 16.73
C ILE A 166 18.66 -6.74 17.73
N TRP A 167 17.52 -7.15 18.28
CA TRP A 167 16.78 -6.31 19.22
C TRP A 167 17.58 -6.01 20.51
N ALA A 168 18.09 -7.06 21.16
CA ALA A 168 18.93 -6.94 22.36
C ALA A 168 20.22 -6.14 22.11
N ALA A 169 20.76 -6.20 20.89
CA ALA A 169 21.90 -5.39 20.51
C ALA A 169 21.51 -3.92 20.28
N LEU A 170 20.36 -3.62 19.68
CA LEU A 170 19.88 -2.23 19.50
C LEU A 170 19.61 -1.54 20.84
N THR A 171 18.97 -2.24 21.79
CA THR A 171 18.62 -1.73 23.13
C THR A 171 19.82 -1.63 24.08
N LEU A 172 20.95 -2.26 23.75
CA LEU A 172 22.16 -2.31 24.55
C LEU A 172 22.59 -0.99 25.24
N PRO A 173 22.61 0.19 24.59
CA PRO A 173 23.09 1.41 25.24
C PRO A 173 22.15 1.89 26.36
N LEU A 174 20.88 1.48 26.32
CA LEU A 174 19.88 1.74 27.36
C LEU A 174 20.02 0.75 28.52
N GLU A 175 20.32 -0.52 28.22
CA GLU A 175 20.48 -1.58 29.22
C GLU A 175 21.76 -1.43 30.05
N ILE A 176 22.87 -0.98 29.44
CA ILE A 176 24.14 -0.81 30.16
C ILE A 176 24.22 0.48 31.00
N GLU A 177 23.29 1.42 30.82
CA GLU A 177 23.26 2.70 31.54
C GLU A 177 23.34 2.57 33.07
N PRO A 178 22.52 1.74 33.75
CA PRO A 178 22.56 1.63 35.21
C PRO A 178 23.86 0.98 35.70
N LEU A 179 24.42 0.04 34.93
CA LEU A 179 25.66 -0.66 35.27
C LEU A 179 26.85 0.30 35.21
N PHE A 180 26.94 1.10 34.15
CA PHE A 180 27.94 2.17 34.01
C PHE A 180 27.84 3.22 35.13
N GLN A 181 26.61 3.66 35.45
CA GLN A 181 26.37 4.62 36.53
C GLN A 181 26.80 4.06 37.90
N GLY A 182 26.50 2.79 38.20
CA GLY A 182 26.90 2.15 39.46
C GLY A 182 28.41 2.03 39.62
N VAL A 183 29.08 1.48 38.61
CA VAL A 183 30.56 1.33 38.59
C VAL A 183 31.24 2.68 38.78
N SER A 184 30.77 3.69 38.06
CA SER A 184 31.30 5.06 38.13
C SER A 184 31.07 5.70 39.50
N THR A 185 29.88 5.55 40.09
CA THR A 185 29.56 6.09 41.42
C THR A 185 30.47 5.49 42.50
N LEU A 186 30.63 4.17 42.52
CA LEU A 186 31.49 3.49 43.49
C LEU A 186 32.96 3.92 43.35
N ALA A 187 33.46 4.03 42.12
CA ALA A 187 34.82 4.49 41.84
C ALA A 187 35.08 5.98 42.19
N LEU A 188 34.06 6.82 42.14
CA LEU A 188 34.10 8.22 42.60
C LEU A 188 34.09 8.33 44.12
N CYS A 189 33.30 7.49 44.81
CA CYS A 189 33.24 7.41 46.27
C CYS A 189 34.51 6.82 46.94
N GLY A 190 35.57 6.55 46.18
CA GLY A 190 36.87 6.09 46.70
C GLY A 190 37.05 4.56 46.76
N TYR A 191 36.00 3.78 46.46
CA TYR A 191 36.00 2.31 46.48
C TYR A 191 36.75 1.67 45.28
N ARG A 192 37.78 2.33 44.73
CA ARG A 192 38.47 1.92 43.48
C ARG A 192 39.17 0.56 43.55
N TYR A 193 39.53 0.12 44.75
CA TYR A 193 40.12 -1.19 45.04
C TYR A 193 39.14 -2.14 45.75
N ASP A 194 37.87 -1.75 45.88
CA ASP A 194 36.84 -2.62 46.40
C ASP A 194 36.55 -3.72 45.37
N ILE A 195 36.34 -4.93 45.89
CA ILE A 195 36.03 -6.12 45.10
C ILE A 195 34.78 -5.84 44.24
N ALA A 196 33.78 -5.14 44.81
CA ALA A 196 32.56 -4.77 44.11
C ALA A 196 32.78 -3.92 42.83
N VAL A 197 33.85 -3.11 42.76
CA VAL A 197 34.17 -2.31 41.56
C VAL A 197 34.88 -3.16 40.50
N GLN A 198 35.76 -4.06 40.92
CA GLN A 198 36.41 -5.00 39.99
C GLN A 198 35.40 -6.01 39.43
N ASP A 199 34.55 -6.59 40.28
CA ASP A 199 33.46 -7.50 39.88
C ASP A 199 32.53 -6.83 38.85
N ALA A 200 32.12 -5.58 39.08
CA ALA A 200 31.25 -4.86 38.17
C ALA A 200 31.92 -4.47 36.84
N MET A 201 33.25 -4.23 36.84
CA MET A 201 34.03 -4.11 35.60
C MET A 201 34.15 -5.44 34.85
N GLU A 202 34.38 -6.56 35.57
CA GLU A 202 34.45 -7.90 34.98
C GLU A 202 33.10 -8.33 34.38
N ILE A 203 31.98 -7.91 34.99
CA ILE A 203 30.63 -8.09 34.42
C ILE A 203 30.50 -7.33 33.09
N MET A 204 30.97 -6.07 32.98
CA MET A 204 30.95 -5.33 31.71
C MET A 204 31.83 -5.96 30.63
N ALA A 205 33.03 -6.42 30.99
CA ALA A 205 33.91 -7.14 30.06
C ALA A 205 33.25 -8.45 29.58
N THR A 206 32.70 -9.24 30.51
CA THR A 206 31.95 -10.47 30.21
C THR A 206 30.73 -10.20 29.32
N PHE A 207 30.08 -9.05 29.46
CA PHE A 207 28.95 -8.64 28.62
C PHE A 207 29.41 -8.30 27.20
N ALA A 208 30.50 -7.55 27.04
CA ALA A 208 31.11 -7.23 25.76
C ALA A 208 31.57 -8.50 25.00
N ASP A 209 32.21 -9.43 25.71
CA ASP A 209 32.65 -10.72 25.14
C ASP A 209 31.46 -11.59 24.70
N ARG A 210 30.35 -11.60 25.45
CA ARG A 210 29.14 -12.36 25.09
C ARG A 210 28.40 -11.77 23.89
N LEU A 211 28.38 -10.45 23.74
CA LEU A 211 27.80 -9.76 22.58
C LEU A 211 28.62 -9.96 21.29
N THR A 212 29.94 -10.06 21.43
CA THR A 212 30.85 -10.28 20.30
C THR A 212 31.05 -11.75 19.98
N SER A 213 30.72 -12.66 20.89
CA SER A 213 30.76 -14.10 20.68
C SER A 213 29.80 -14.57 19.56
N PRO A 214 30.28 -15.38 18.60
CA PRO A 214 29.46 -15.92 17.52
C PRO A 214 28.45 -16.99 17.99
N ASP A 215 28.57 -17.53 19.20
CA ASP A 215 27.71 -18.63 19.67
C ASP A 215 26.38 -18.09 20.25
N PRO A 216 25.21 -18.41 19.65
CA PRO A 216 23.91 -17.83 20.02
C PRO A 216 23.54 -17.94 21.50
N LYS A 217 23.95 -19.01 22.19
CA LYS A 217 23.36 -19.50 23.44
C LYS A 217 23.68 -18.70 24.71
N ASN A 218 24.62 -17.75 24.65
CA ASN A 218 25.20 -17.11 25.84
C ASN A 218 24.89 -15.61 25.99
N LEU A 219 23.75 -15.14 25.45
CA LEU A 219 23.25 -13.80 25.78
C LEU A 219 22.94 -13.71 27.29
N PRO A 220 23.30 -12.61 27.99
CA PRO A 220 22.92 -12.40 29.37
C PRO A 220 21.40 -12.22 29.50
N LEU A 221 20.69 -13.29 29.85
CA LEU A 221 19.29 -13.24 30.27
C LEU A 221 19.18 -12.44 31.58
N GLY A 222 18.94 -11.15 31.44
CA GLY A 222 18.67 -10.22 32.52
C GLY A 222 19.91 -9.69 33.24
N LEU A 223 19.99 -8.37 33.35
CA LEU A 223 20.82 -7.65 34.32
C LEU A 223 20.29 -7.84 35.76
N SER A 224 20.09 -9.09 36.18
CA SER A 224 19.66 -9.46 37.53
C SER A 224 20.63 -8.94 38.61
N VAL A 225 21.90 -8.72 38.25
CA VAL A 225 22.91 -8.11 39.13
C VAL A 225 22.58 -6.63 39.43
N VAL A 226 21.93 -5.89 38.51
CA VAL A 226 21.55 -4.47 38.72
C VAL A 226 20.50 -4.32 39.82
N ALA A 227 19.69 -5.35 40.12
CA ALA A 227 18.78 -5.33 41.27
C ALA A 227 19.51 -5.23 42.62
N SER A 228 20.81 -5.56 42.66
CA SER A 228 21.69 -5.42 43.84
C SER A 228 22.18 -3.98 44.03
N VAL A 229 22.20 -3.19 42.95
CA VAL A 229 22.71 -1.82 42.95
C VAL A 229 21.49 -0.89 42.99
N GLY A 230 20.98 -0.69 44.22
CA GLY A 230 19.75 0.09 44.47
C GLY A 230 19.81 1.51 43.91
N THR A 231 18.63 2.14 43.76
CA THR A 231 18.36 3.40 43.03
C THR A 231 19.54 4.37 43.00
N ILE A 232 20.32 4.31 41.93
CA ILE A 232 21.59 5.02 41.80
C ILE A 232 21.28 6.48 41.45
N VAL A 233 21.90 7.42 42.16
CA VAL A 233 21.84 8.83 41.79
C VAL A 233 22.49 8.99 40.40
N PRO A 234 21.87 9.70 39.45
CA PRO A 234 22.48 9.91 38.13
C PRO A 234 23.90 10.48 38.27
N VAL A 235 24.86 9.79 37.66
CA VAL A 235 26.27 10.24 37.73
C VAL A 235 26.40 11.56 36.98
N ASP A 236 26.78 12.60 37.71
CA ASP A 236 27.19 13.86 37.09
C ASP A 236 28.38 13.59 36.16
N THR A 237 28.17 13.82 34.86
CA THR A 237 29.18 13.56 33.84
C THR A 237 30.42 14.44 34.00
N SER A 238 30.30 15.60 34.67
CA SER A 238 31.46 16.42 35.03
C SER A 238 32.34 15.72 36.08
N SER A 239 31.74 14.95 37.00
CA SER A 239 32.45 14.22 38.04
C SER A 239 33.26 13.04 37.49
N LEU A 240 32.88 12.47 36.33
CA LEU A 240 33.65 11.42 35.65
C LEU A 240 35.08 11.87 35.30
N SER A 241 35.33 13.18 35.16
CA SER A 241 36.69 13.73 34.96
C SER A 241 37.64 13.46 36.15
N HIS A 242 37.10 13.22 37.35
CA HIS A 242 37.86 12.90 38.56
C HIS A 242 38.26 11.41 38.65
N LEU A 243 37.80 10.56 37.74
CA LEU A 243 38.27 9.19 37.62
C LEU A 243 39.72 9.18 37.09
N SER A 244 40.57 8.37 37.73
CA SER A 244 41.96 8.16 37.30
C SER A 244 41.98 7.66 35.85
N GLN A 245 42.95 8.13 35.08
CA GLN A 245 43.14 7.76 33.67
C GLN A 245 43.08 6.23 33.45
N THR A 246 43.85 5.46 34.21
CA THR A 246 43.89 3.98 34.16
C THR A 246 42.55 3.30 34.46
N PHE A 247 41.62 3.99 35.14
CA PHE A 247 40.26 3.49 35.36
C PHE A 247 39.35 3.83 34.18
N ARG A 248 39.48 5.04 33.61
CA ARG A 248 38.73 5.45 32.41
C ARG A 248 39.09 4.62 31.19
N GLU A 249 40.38 4.34 30.98
CA GLU A 249 40.89 3.46 29.91
C GLU A 249 40.27 2.05 30.03
N LYS A 250 40.44 1.38 31.18
CA LYS A 250 39.86 0.05 31.44
C LYS A 250 38.34 -0.04 31.31
N LEU A 251 37.63 1.06 31.51
CA LEU A 251 36.18 1.15 31.36
C LEU A 251 35.77 1.45 29.92
N ALA A 252 36.59 2.22 29.19
CA ALA A 252 36.37 2.55 27.78
C ALA A 252 36.54 1.33 26.87
N ASP A 253 37.54 0.48 27.11
CA ASP A 253 37.82 -0.72 26.31
C ASP A 253 36.56 -1.59 26.01
N PRO A 254 35.82 -2.12 27.01
CA PRO A 254 34.63 -2.92 26.75
C PRO A 254 33.49 -2.12 26.10
N LEU A 255 33.33 -0.84 26.45
CA LEU A 255 32.33 0.06 25.86
C LEU A 255 32.63 0.34 24.37
N ALA A 256 33.90 0.44 23.98
CA ALA A 256 34.34 0.64 22.61
C ALA A 256 34.12 -0.62 21.75
N VAL A 257 34.35 -1.81 22.32
CA VAL A 257 34.01 -3.09 21.68
C VAL A 257 32.50 -3.21 21.46
N MET A 258 31.69 -2.89 22.47
CA MET A 258 30.23 -2.89 22.36
C MET A 258 29.72 -1.87 21.34
N PHE A 259 30.26 -0.65 21.32
CA PHE A 259 29.93 0.38 20.33
C PHE A 259 30.23 -0.08 18.89
N CYS A 260 31.38 -0.71 18.65
CA CYS A 260 31.74 -1.23 17.33
C CYS A 260 30.74 -2.29 16.84
N LYS A 261 30.28 -3.18 17.73
CA LYS A 261 29.28 -4.20 17.39
C LYS A 261 27.88 -3.61 17.19
N TRP A 262 27.47 -2.68 18.07
CA TRP A 262 26.22 -1.92 17.96
C TRP A 262 26.11 -1.19 16.63
N LYS A 263 27.15 -0.45 16.25
CA LYS A 263 27.22 0.28 14.98
C LYS A 263 26.90 -0.62 13.78
N SER A 264 27.55 -1.78 13.68
CA SER A 264 27.35 -2.72 12.57
C SER A 264 25.91 -3.26 12.50
N ILE A 265 25.21 -3.34 13.63
CA ILE A 265 23.82 -3.81 13.70
C ILE A 265 22.85 -2.67 13.35
N VAL A 266 23.14 -1.43 13.76
CA VAL A 266 22.38 -0.25 13.32
C VAL A 266 22.45 -0.10 11.79
N GLU A 267 23.64 -0.24 11.18
CA GLU A 267 23.80 -0.22 9.72
C GLU A 267 22.99 -1.32 9.02
N GLU A 268 22.95 -2.54 9.59
CA GLU A 268 22.15 -3.66 9.07
C GLU A 268 20.63 -3.44 9.20
N VAL A 269 20.19 -2.84 10.30
CA VAL A 269 18.77 -2.54 10.59
C VAL A 269 18.25 -1.43 9.68
N LEU A 270 19.07 -0.42 9.40
CA LEU A 270 18.71 0.68 8.50
C LEU A 270 18.54 0.21 7.04
N ASP A 271 19.33 -0.77 6.57
CA ASP A 271 19.15 -1.39 5.24
C ASP A 271 17.83 -2.19 5.11
N VAL A 272 17.36 -2.81 6.19
CA VAL A 272 16.04 -3.45 6.24
C VAL A 272 14.93 -2.41 6.27
N LEU A 273 15.11 -1.36 7.10
CA LEU A 273 14.17 -0.25 7.22
C LEU A 273 14.00 0.52 5.89
N GLU A 274 15.07 0.74 5.12
CA GLU A 274 15.03 1.38 3.79
C GLU A 274 14.05 0.67 2.85
N LYS A 275 14.13 -0.66 2.77
CA LYS A 275 13.31 -1.47 1.87
C LYS A 275 11.84 -1.41 2.26
N SER A 276 11.55 -1.50 3.56
CA SER A 276 10.19 -1.52 4.08
C SER A 276 9.52 -0.13 4.07
N LEU A 277 10.25 0.94 4.42
CA LEU A 277 9.76 2.31 4.28
C LEU A 277 9.49 2.66 2.82
N THR A 278 10.44 2.37 1.92
CA THR A 278 10.28 2.63 0.48
C THR A 278 9.03 1.95 -0.06
N ALA A 279 8.80 0.67 0.28
CA ALA A 279 7.61 -0.06 -0.13
C ALA A 279 6.31 0.55 0.45
N LYS A 280 6.28 0.80 1.77
CA LYS A 280 5.11 1.35 2.49
C LYS A 280 4.71 2.72 1.95
N TRP A 281 5.66 3.67 1.86
CA TRP A 281 5.38 5.03 1.44
C TRP A 281 5.05 5.12 -0.06
N THR A 282 5.72 4.34 -0.92
CA THR A 282 5.38 4.25 -2.35
C THR A 282 3.92 3.80 -2.55
N LEU A 283 3.45 2.82 -1.76
CA LEU A 283 2.05 2.37 -1.84
C LEU A 283 1.06 3.47 -1.45
N TYR A 284 1.36 4.28 -0.44
CA TYR A 284 0.53 5.42 -0.04
C TYR A 284 0.53 6.54 -1.09
N GLU A 285 1.70 6.97 -1.58
CA GLU A 285 1.83 8.06 -2.56
C GLU A 285 1.24 7.71 -3.94
N VAL A 286 1.32 6.44 -4.36
CA VAL A 286 0.76 6.00 -5.66
C VAL A 286 -0.74 5.71 -5.60
N SER A 287 -1.32 5.50 -4.40
CA SER A 287 -2.73 5.14 -4.23
C SER A 287 -3.72 6.20 -4.78
N PRO A 288 -3.56 7.51 -4.50
CA PRO A 288 -4.42 8.56 -5.06
C PRO A 288 -4.50 8.52 -6.59
N PHE A 289 -3.37 8.39 -7.28
CA PHE A 289 -3.34 8.40 -8.76
C PHE A 289 -4.06 7.19 -9.36
N LYS A 290 -4.06 6.03 -8.69
CA LYS A 290 -4.81 4.84 -9.11
C LYS A 290 -6.33 5.05 -9.01
N GLU A 291 -6.81 5.69 -7.96
CA GLU A 291 -8.24 6.04 -7.83
C GLU A 291 -8.64 7.20 -8.76
N GLU A 292 -7.77 8.19 -8.99
CA GLU A 292 -7.96 9.22 -10.04
C GLU A 292 -8.07 8.60 -11.44
N LEU A 293 -7.21 7.63 -11.79
CA LEU A 293 -7.29 6.91 -13.06
C LEU A 293 -8.63 6.17 -13.21
N LYS A 294 -9.04 5.44 -12.17
CA LYS A 294 -10.28 4.66 -12.16
C LYS A 294 -11.51 5.55 -12.33
N THR A 295 -11.58 6.67 -11.60
CA THR A 295 -12.67 7.65 -11.72
C THR A 295 -12.67 8.38 -13.07
N ALA A 296 -11.50 8.74 -13.61
CA ALA A 296 -11.38 9.34 -14.94
C ALA A 296 -11.86 8.38 -16.05
N VAL A 297 -11.42 7.12 -16.02
CA VAL A 297 -11.84 6.09 -16.99
C VAL A 297 -13.34 5.83 -16.90
N GLN A 298 -13.90 5.69 -15.70
CA GLN A 298 -15.34 5.48 -15.52
C GLN A 298 -16.16 6.67 -16.04
N SER A 299 -15.70 7.90 -15.79
CA SER A 299 -16.32 9.13 -16.33
C SER A 299 -16.30 9.18 -17.86
N ASP A 300 -15.17 8.83 -18.49
CA ASP A 300 -15.05 8.83 -19.95
C ASP A 300 -15.85 7.71 -20.64
N LEU A 301 -15.93 6.53 -20.01
CA LEU A 301 -16.82 5.45 -20.45
C LEU A 301 -18.29 5.88 -20.36
N GLN A 302 -18.71 6.49 -19.24
CA GLN A 302 -20.07 6.96 -19.07
C GLN A 302 -20.44 8.09 -20.04
N SER A 303 -19.53 9.04 -20.28
CA SER A 303 -19.73 10.10 -21.28
C SER A 303 -19.82 9.53 -22.71
N SER A 304 -19.02 8.51 -23.02
CA SER A 304 -19.05 7.83 -24.33
C SER A 304 -20.34 7.05 -24.52
N PHE A 305 -20.85 6.40 -23.46
CA PHE A 305 -22.12 5.69 -23.49
C PHE A 305 -23.32 6.64 -23.62
N GLN A 306 -23.32 7.77 -22.92
CA GLN A 306 -24.35 8.80 -23.09
C GLN A 306 -24.41 9.32 -24.54
N ARG A 307 -23.24 9.53 -25.17
CA ARG A 307 -23.17 9.90 -26.59
C ARG A 307 -23.69 8.80 -27.51
N LEU A 308 -23.35 7.53 -27.25
CA LEU A 308 -23.89 6.39 -27.99
C LEU A 308 -25.42 6.33 -27.85
N ASN A 309 -25.96 6.47 -26.65
CA ASN A 309 -27.40 6.44 -26.37
C ASN A 309 -28.14 7.58 -27.10
N HIS A 310 -27.56 8.79 -27.13
CA HIS A 310 -28.10 9.90 -27.92
C HIS A 310 -28.09 9.62 -29.43
N VAL A 311 -27.00 9.06 -29.96
CA VAL A 311 -26.89 8.68 -31.39
C VAL A 311 -27.92 7.60 -31.76
N LEU A 312 -28.13 6.64 -30.87
CA LEU A 312 -29.15 5.59 -31.02
C LEU A 312 -30.57 6.17 -31.03
N ALA A 313 -30.88 7.13 -30.14
CA ALA A 313 -32.21 7.72 -30.02
C ALA A 313 -32.57 8.66 -31.18
N THR A 314 -31.57 9.21 -31.88
CA THR A 314 -31.74 10.24 -32.93
C THR A 314 -31.62 9.70 -34.37
N SER A 315 -31.73 8.38 -34.56
CA SER A 315 -31.75 7.71 -35.88
C SER A 315 -30.51 7.95 -36.76
N GLN A 316 -29.40 8.46 -36.22
CA GLN A 316 -28.20 8.82 -37.01
C GLN A 316 -27.49 7.61 -37.63
N LEU A 317 -27.85 6.39 -37.23
CA LEU A 317 -27.39 5.12 -37.82
C LEU A 317 -28.24 4.65 -39.01
N CYS A 318 -29.45 5.19 -39.20
CA CYS A 318 -30.42 4.72 -40.20
C CYS A 318 -30.24 5.36 -41.60
N ALA A 319 -29.22 6.18 -41.81
CA ALA A 319 -29.06 7.00 -43.02
C ALA A 319 -28.69 6.23 -44.31
N VAL A 320 -28.51 4.90 -44.27
CA VAL A 320 -28.11 4.07 -45.41
C VAL A 320 -29.28 3.19 -45.87
N GLY A 321 -30.32 3.80 -46.46
CA GLY A 321 -31.57 3.05 -46.71
C GLY A 321 -32.67 3.70 -47.54
N LYS A 322 -32.35 4.56 -48.52
CA LYS A 322 -33.28 5.24 -49.47
C LYS A 322 -34.17 6.35 -48.89
N GLU A 323 -34.43 7.33 -49.74
CA GLU A 323 -35.44 8.36 -49.54
C GLU A 323 -36.85 7.75 -49.59
N GLU A 324 -37.48 7.57 -48.44
CA GLU A 324 -38.94 7.64 -48.33
C GLU A 324 -39.28 8.26 -46.98
N ARG A 325 -40.10 9.33 -47.00
CA ARG A 325 -40.41 10.13 -45.81
C ARG A 325 -41.32 9.33 -44.87
N LEU A 326 -40.75 8.71 -43.84
CA LEU A 326 -41.51 8.17 -42.72
C LEU A 326 -41.65 9.23 -41.62
N ALA A 327 -42.88 9.72 -41.47
CA ALA A 327 -43.29 10.49 -40.29
C ALA A 327 -43.21 9.62 -39.03
N ASP A 328 -42.88 10.24 -37.89
CA ASP A 328 -42.92 9.68 -36.54
C ASP A 328 -42.46 8.21 -36.39
N VAL A 329 -41.19 7.94 -36.70
CA VAL A 329 -40.56 6.68 -36.28
C VAL A 329 -40.26 6.73 -34.78
N GLU A 330 -41.22 6.25 -34.00
CA GLU A 330 -41.19 6.17 -32.54
C GLU A 330 -39.93 5.46 -32.00
N CYS A 331 -39.17 6.15 -31.14
CA CYS A 331 -37.99 5.61 -30.46
C CYS A 331 -38.37 4.50 -29.45
N LEU A 332 -37.69 3.35 -29.49
CA LEU A 332 -37.91 2.31 -28.48
C LEU A 332 -37.21 2.66 -27.17
N ASN A 333 -37.98 2.71 -26.09
CA ASN A 333 -37.44 2.63 -24.75
C ASN A 333 -37.14 1.17 -24.37
N ILE A 334 -35.86 0.82 -24.32
CA ILE A 334 -35.34 -0.47 -23.89
C ILE A 334 -34.81 -0.32 -22.45
N LYS A 335 -35.39 -1.06 -21.51
CA LYS A 335 -34.78 -1.29 -20.19
C LYS A 335 -34.02 -2.61 -20.21
N ILE A 336 -32.78 -2.58 -19.73
CA ILE A 336 -31.97 -3.78 -19.52
C ILE A 336 -31.95 -4.08 -18.03
N LEU A 337 -32.32 -5.31 -17.70
CA LEU A 337 -32.51 -5.85 -16.35
C LEU A 337 -31.72 -7.15 -16.22
N ARG A 338 -31.44 -7.57 -14.99
CA ARG A 338 -30.93 -8.92 -14.71
C ARG A 338 -32.05 -9.80 -14.15
N GLU A 339 -32.32 -10.93 -14.79
CA GLU A 339 -33.22 -11.98 -14.29
C GLU A 339 -32.40 -13.26 -14.08
N ARG A 340 -32.00 -13.54 -12.83
CA ARG A 340 -31.08 -14.63 -12.47
C ARG A 340 -29.72 -14.47 -13.19
N GLU A 341 -29.37 -15.41 -14.06
CA GLU A 341 -28.14 -15.38 -14.87
C GLU A 341 -28.37 -14.79 -16.28
N LEU A 342 -29.59 -14.34 -16.60
CA LEU A 342 -29.94 -13.82 -17.92
C LEU A 342 -30.08 -12.30 -17.92
N LEU A 343 -29.62 -11.67 -18.98
CA LEU A 343 -29.97 -10.27 -19.28
C LEU A 343 -31.35 -10.24 -19.91
N CYS A 344 -32.28 -9.50 -19.31
CA CYS A 344 -33.64 -9.31 -19.79
C CYS A 344 -33.79 -7.92 -20.41
N VAL A 345 -34.15 -7.86 -21.69
CA VAL A 345 -34.56 -6.64 -22.39
C VAL A 345 -36.07 -6.51 -22.27
N GLN A 346 -36.54 -5.49 -21.55
CA GLN A 346 -37.95 -5.13 -21.47
C GLN A 346 -38.24 -3.96 -22.42
N LEU A 347 -39.11 -4.18 -23.39
CA LEU A 347 -39.68 -3.11 -24.22
C LEU A 347 -40.85 -2.46 -23.47
N ASN A 348 -40.75 -1.15 -23.24
CA ASN A 348 -41.86 -0.35 -22.71
C ASN A 348 -42.77 0.13 -23.85
N PRO A 349 -44.03 -0.31 -23.94
CA PRO A 349 -45.03 0.32 -24.79
C PRO A 349 -45.53 1.60 -24.09
N TRP A 350 -44.98 2.74 -24.50
CA TRP A 350 -45.48 4.12 -24.29
C TRP A 350 -45.78 4.61 -22.85
N MET A 351 -45.25 5.79 -22.54
CA MET A 351 -45.89 6.78 -21.65
C MET A 351 -46.58 7.82 -22.54
#